data_AF-A0A963NWW5-F1
#
_entry.id   AF-A0A963NWW5-F1
#
_cell.length_a   1.000
_cell.length_b   1.000
_cell.length_c   1.000
_cell.angle_alpha   90.00
_cell.angle_beta   90.00
_cell.angle_gamma   90.00
#
_symmetry.space_group_name_H-M   'P 1'
#
loop_
_entity.id
_entity.type
_entity.pdbx_description
1 polymer ?
#
loop_
_entity_poly.entity_id
_entity_poly.type
_entity_poly.pdbx_seq_one_letter_code
_entity_poly.pdbx_strand_id
1 'polypeptide(L)'
;PATRCFVGHGTAPDAMLAVMRALTEAVQSRLAVIQGARDAFNRAPAADHAARPFAWLADFTAQQLLPFDAVPTFESTDLAADLDFLLRQLARVGLDRVIVADLTRPDLDIPVVRVRVPGLACFAVNQQRVGWRCRRLLL
;
A
#
# COMPACT_ATOMS: atom_id res chain seq x y z
N PRO A 1 -29.27 -7.51 -4.32
CA PRO A 1 -28.17 -7.82 -3.37
C PRO A 1 -27.10 -6.71 -3.39
N ALA A 2 -26.65 -6.23 -2.22
CA ALA A 2 -25.59 -5.22 -2.17
C ALA A 2 -24.24 -5.85 -2.54
N THR A 3 -23.60 -5.34 -3.60
CA THR A 3 -22.27 -5.78 -4.02
C THR A 3 -21.24 -5.34 -2.97
N ARG A 4 -20.46 -6.30 -2.43
CA ARG A 4 -19.31 -6.00 -1.57
C ARG A 4 -18.09 -5.68 -2.43
N CYS A 5 -17.41 -4.58 -2.12
CA CYS A 5 -16.16 -4.19 -2.75
C CYS A 5 -14.98 -4.49 -1.82
N PHE A 6 -13.87 -4.94 -2.40
CA PHE A 6 -12.63 -5.22 -1.68
C PHE A 6 -11.51 -4.44 -2.36
N VAL A 7 -10.68 -3.76 -1.57
CA VAL A 7 -9.59 -2.90 -2.05
C VAL A 7 -8.27 -3.62 -1.89
N GLY A 8 -7.33 -3.38 -2.80
CA GLY A 8 -5.94 -3.78 -2.66
C GLY A 8 -5.01 -2.65 -3.13
N HIS A 9 -3.81 -2.59 -2.59
CA HIS A 9 -2.83 -1.53 -2.83
C HIS A 9 -1.48 -2.14 -3.20
N GLY A 10 -1.07 -1.96 -4.44
CA GLY A 10 0.23 -2.40 -4.91
C GLY A 10 1.21 -1.25 -5.07
N THR A 11 2.48 -1.50 -4.73
CA THR A 11 3.59 -0.59 -5.02
C THR A 11 4.79 -1.38 -5.50
N ALA A 12 5.43 -0.91 -6.57
CA ALA A 12 6.67 -1.42 -7.12
C ALA A 12 7.26 -0.35 -8.07
N PRO A 13 8.58 -0.39 -8.36
CA PRO A 13 9.18 0.37 -9.45
C PRO A 13 8.61 0.00 -10.83
N ASP A 14 8.31 -1.29 -11.03
CA ASP A 14 7.61 -1.80 -12.19
C ASP A 14 6.08 -1.61 -12.06
N ALA A 15 5.49 -0.88 -13.01
CA ALA A 15 4.07 -0.61 -13.06
C ALA A 15 3.20 -1.88 -13.16
N MET A 16 3.65 -2.89 -13.92
CA MET A 16 2.93 -4.15 -14.08
C MET A 16 2.92 -4.92 -12.75
N LEU A 17 4.06 -5.03 -12.09
CA LEU A 17 4.16 -5.64 -10.76
C LEU A 17 3.31 -4.91 -9.72
N ALA A 18 3.26 -3.57 -9.75
CA ALA A 18 2.41 -2.79 -8.85
C ALA A 18 0.92 -3.14 -9.06
N VAL A 19 0.44 -3.21 -10.30
CA VAL A 19 -0.96 -3.59 -10.58
C VAL A 19 -1.26 -5.02 -10.16
N MET A 20 -0.36 -5.97 -10.46
CA MET A 20 -0.53 -7.36 -10.02
C MET A 20 -0.66 -7.48 -8.50
N ARG A 21 0.15 -6.72 -7.73
CA ARG A 21 0.04 -6.65 -6.27
C ARG A 21 -1.30 -6.08 -5.81
N ALA A 22 -1.77 -5.00 -6.43
CA ALA A 22 -3.06 -4.41 -6.08
C ALA A 22 -4.23 -5.38 -6.32
N LEU A 23 -4.25 -6.06 -7.47
CA LEU A 23 -5.28 -7.03 -7.81
C LEU A 23 -5.24 -8.25 -6.87
N THR A 24 -4.05 -8.78 -6.61
CA THR A 24 -3.89 -9.94 -5.73
C THR A 24 -4.25 -9.61 -4.27
N GLU A 25 -3.95 -8.41 -3.79
CA GLU A 25 -4.38 -7.96 -2.46
C GLU A 25 -5.90 -7.76 -2.36
N ALA A 26 -6.56 -7.27 -3.41
CA ALA A 26 -8.02 -7.17 -3.44
C ALA A 26 -8.67 -8.56 -3.32
N VAL A 27 -8.11 -9.56 -4.00
CA VAL A 27 -8.53 -10.96 -3.89
C VAL A 27 -8.25 -11.50 -2.48
N GLN A 28 -7.07 -11.26 -1.92
CA GLN A 28 -6.73 -11.68 -0.55
C GLN A 28 -7.66 -11.07 0.50
N SER A 29 -8.02 -9.78 0.36
CA SER A 29 -8.95 -9.09 1.24
C SER A 29 -10.34 -9.75 1.23
N ARG A 30 -10.81 -10.16 0.05
CA ARG A 30 -12.06 -10.93 -0.08
C ARG A 30 -11.98 -12.30 0.57
N LEU A 31 -10.90 -13.03 0.32
CA LEU A 31 -10.72 -14.39 0.86
C LEU A 31 -10.61 -14.38 2.38
N ALA A 32 -9.95 -13.38 2.97
CA ALA A 32 -9.82 -13.26 4.41
C ALA A 32 -11.18 -13.09 5.12
N VAL A 33 -12.13 -12.40 4.49
CA VAL A 33 -13.52 -12.27 4.99
C VAL A 33 -14.28 -13.60 4.85
N ILE A 34 -14.14 -14.29 3.72
CA ILE A 34 -14.80 -15.60 3.51
C ILE A 34 -14.31 -16.63 4.53
N GLN A 35 -13.00 -16.65 4.78
CA GLN A 35 -12.38 -17.62 5.68
C GLN A 35 -12.70 -17.34 7.16
N GLY A 36 -13.00 -16.08 7.54
CA GLY A 36 -13.30 -15.71 8.93
C GLY A 36 -12.12 -15.89 9.91
N ALA A 37 -10.90 -16.09 9.41
CA ALA A 37 -9.74 -16.50 10.21
C ALA A 37 -9.03 -15.35 10.96
N ARG A 38 -9.45 -14.10 10.79
CA ARG A 38 -8.87 -12.95 11.51
C ARG A 38 -9.90 -12.31 12.42
N ASP A 39 -9.58 -12.24 13.71
CA ASP A 39 -10.41 -11.57 14.73
C ASP A 39 -10.73 -10.10 14.38
N ALA A 40 -9.83 -9.41 13.66
CA ALA A 40 -10.05 -8.06 13.17
C ALA A 40 -11.22 -7.95 12.16
N PHE A 41 -11.49 -9.02 11.40
CA PHE A 41 -12.62 -9.08 10.46
C PHE A 41 -13.91 -9.61 11.11
N ASN A 42 -13.79 -10.35 12.22
CA ASN A 42 -14.96 -10.83 12.98
C ASN A 42 -15.55 -9.77 13.93
N ARG A 43 -14.79 -8.71 14.26
CA ARG A 43 -15.23 -7.59 15.11
C ARG A 43 -15.86 -6.43 14.35
N ALA A 44 -15.72 -6.37 13.04
CA ALA A 44 -16.38 -5.35 12.24
C ALA A 44 -17.84 -5.78 12.02
N PRO A 45 -18.83 -4.98 12.46
CA PRO A 45 -20.24 -5.35 12.33
C PRO A 45 -20.58 -5.59 10.86
N ALA A 46 -21.46 -6.55 10.56
CA ALA A 46 -21.84 -6.91 9.20
C ALA A 46 -22.34 -5.71 8.35
N ALA A 47 -22.79 -4.63 9.01
CA ALA A 47 -23.17 -3.36 8.42
C ALA A 47 -21.99 -2.50 7.91
N ASP A 48 -20.78 -2.66 8.44
CA ASP A 48 -19.57 -1.91 8.00
C ASP A 48 -18.96 -2.52 6.72
N HIS A 49 -19.24 -3.81 6.48
CA HIS A 49 -18.84 -4.55 5.28
C HIS A 49 -19.92 -4.58 4.19
N ALA A 50 -21.15 -4.20 4.55
CA ALA A 50 -22.26 -4.05 3.62
C ALA A 50 -22.27 -2.61 3.12
N ALA A 51 -21.91 -2.42 1.85
CA ALA A 51 -22.15 -1.17 1.11
C ALA A 51 -21.64 0.10 1.82
N ARG A 52 -20.32 0.29 1.94
CA ARG A 52 -19.84 1.67 1.84
C ARG A 52 -20.28 2.17 0.46
N PRO A 53 -21.11 3.22 0.36
CA PRO A 53 -21.54 3.72 -0.93
C PRO A 53 -20.29 4.02 -1.76
N PHE A 54 -20.31 3.61 -3.02
CA PHE A 54 -19.28 3.83 -4.04
C PHE A 54 -19.01 5.33 -4.33
N ALA A 55 -19.41 6.25 -3.46
CA ALA A 55 -19.19 7.68 -3.60
C ALA A 55 -17.69 8.00 -3.79
N TRP A 56 -16.82 7.37 -3.00
CA TRP A 56 -15.38 7.53 -3.17
C TRP A 56 -14.84 6.90 -4.47
N LEU A 57 -15.51 5.86 -5.01
CA LEU A 57 -15.14 5.26 -6.29
C LEU A 57 -15.55 6.20 -7.44
N ALA A 58 -16.67 6.92 -7.28
CA ALA A 58 -17.08 7.97 -8.22
C ALA A 58 -16.02 9.08 -8.30
N ASP A 59 -15.40 9.44 -7.17
CA ASP A 59 -14.28 10.38 -7.12
C ASP A 59 -13.02 9.88 -7.86
N PHE A 60 -12.80 8.56 -7.95
CA PHE A 60 -11.75 7.98 -8.79
C PHE A 60 -12.12 7.98 -10.27
N THR A 61 -13.37 7.70 -10.62
CA THR A 61 -13.84 7.71 -12.02
C THR A 61 -13.97 9.12 -12.62
N ALA A 62 -13.98 10.16 -11.79
CA ALA A 62 -13.92 11.56 -12.23
C ALA A 62 -12.51 12.02 -12.61
N GLN A 63 -11.47 11.20 -12.39
CA GLN A 63 -10.09 11.51 -12.72
C GLN A 63 -9.80 11.25 -14.21
N GLN A 64 -8.83 12.00 -14.75
CA GLN A 64 -8.32 11.73 -16.09
C GLN A 64 -7.73 10.31 -16.14
N LEU A 65 -8.28 9.48 -17.02
CA LEU A 65 -7.70 8.17 -17.33
C LEU A 65 -6.38 8.40 -18.06
N LEU A 66 -5.35 7.69 -17.63
CA LEU A 66 -4.05 7.67 -18.30
C LEU A 66 -3.88 6.30 -19.00
N PRO A 67 -3.35 6.25 -20.23
CA PRO A 67 -2.85 5.02 -20.83
C PRO A 67 -1.85 4.31 -19.91
N PHE A 68 -1.92 2.99 -19.80
CA PHE A 68 -1.07 2.24 -18.87
C PHE A 68 0.42 2.33 -19.22
N ASP A 69 0.74 2.39 -20.51
CA ASP A 69 2.09 2.57 -21.03
C ASP A 69 2.69 3.97 -20.74
N ALA A 70 1.87 4.95 -20.35
CA ALA A 70 2.34 6.25 -19.90
C ALA A 70 2.70 6.28 -18.40
N VAL A 71 2.47 5.20 -17.65
CA VAL A 71 2.91 5.08 -16.25
C VAL A 71 4.42 4.83 -16.21
N PRO A 72 5.20 5.66 -15.50
CA PRO A 72 6.64 5.44 -15.39
C PRO A 72 6.94 4.08 -14.78
N THR A 73 7.79 3.30 -15.46
CA THR A 73 8.26 1.99 -15.02
C THR A 73 9.77 2.01 -14.88
N PHE A 74 10.28 1.29 -13.89
CA PHE A 74 11.70 0.96 -13.75
C PHE A 74 11.80 -0.55 -13.54
N GLU A 75 12.56 -1.20 -14.43
CA GLU A 75 12.76 -2.64 -14.42
C GLU A 75 14.25 -2.94 -14.19
N SER A 76 14.51 -3.89 -13.30
CA SER A 76 15.84 -4.39 -12.98
C SER A 76 15.74 -5.88 -12.68
N THR A 77 16.84 -6.60 -12.93
CA THR A 77 17.02 -7.98 -12.46
C THR A 77 17.90 -8.06 -11.21
N ASP A 78 18.39 -6.91 -10.74
CA ASP A 78 19.24 -6.76 -9.57
C ASP A 78 18.51 -5.99 -8.46
N LEU A 79 18.43 -6.63 -7.29
CA LEU A 79 17.82 -6.07 -6.09
C LEU A 79 18.56 -4.84 -5.56
N ALA A 80 19.89 -4.77 -5.75
CA ALA A 80 20.66 -3.61 -5.31
C ALA A 80 20.30 -2.38 -6.17
N ALA A 81 20.18 -2.55 -7.49
CA ALA A 81 19.71 -1.49 -8.39
C ALA A 81 18.27 -1.04 -8.07
N ASP A 82 17.36 -1.95 -7.71
CA ASP A 82 16.01 -1.58 -7.25
C ASP A 82 16.04 -0.75 -5.97
N LEU A 83 16.84 -1.15 -4.99
CA LEU A 83 17.01 -0.42 -3.74
C LEU A 83 17.56 0.98 -4.01
N ASP A 84 18.60 1.08 -4.83
CA ASP A 84 19.21 2.35 -5.23
C ASP A 84 18.20 3.27 -5.92
N PHE A 85 17.37 2.73 -6.83
CA PHE A 85 16.31 3.48 -7.47
C PHE A 85 15.33 4.05 -6.43
N LEU A 86 14.84 3.21 -5.51
CA LEU A 86 13.91 3.63 -4.46
C LEU A 86 14.51 4.71 -3.55
N LEU A 87 15.76 4.54 -3.13
CA LEU A 87 16.46 5.53 -2.29
C LEU A 87 16.61 6.88 -3.02
N ARG A 88 16.93 6.87 -4.32
CA ARG A 88 16.99 8.10 -5.14
C ARG A 88 15.62 8.77 -5.26
N GLN A 89 14.53 8.02 -5.43
CA GLN A 89 13.18 8.60 -5.48
C GLN A 89 12.79 9.24 -4.13
N LEU A 90 13.16 8.64 -3.00
CA LEU A 90 12.95 9.22 -1.68
C LEU A 90 13.75 10.52 -1.49
N ALA A 91 15.03 10.51 -1.84
CA ALA A 91 15.89 11.69 -1.76
C ALA A 91 15.39 12.85 -2.65
N ARG A 92 14.88 12.56 -3.87
CA ARG A 92 14.29 13.56 -4.77
C ARG A 92 13.13 14.35 -4.16
N VAL A 93 12.44 13.78 -3.17
CA VAL A 93 11.34 14.46 -2.45
C VAL A 93 11.75 14.93 -1.04
N GLY A 94 13.05 15.00 -0.75
CA GLY A 94 13.61 15.46 0.53
C GLY A 94 13.45 14.46 1.68
N LEU A 95 13.38 13.16 1.38
CA LEU A 95 13.39 12.09 2.38
C LEU A 95 14.75 11.39 2.39
N ASP A 96 15.73 12.01 3.02
CA ASP A 96 17.13 11.60 2.94
C ASP A 96 17.54 10.58 4.02
N ARG A 97 16.58 10.06 4.80
CA ARG A 97 16.82 9.09 5.86
C ARG A 97 15.92 7.88 5.74
N VAL A 98 16.54 6.71 5.65
CA VAL A 98 15.90 5.40 5.75
C VAL A 98 16.55 4.65 6.90
N ILE A 99 15.75 4.24 7.87
CA ILE A 99 16.20 3.53 9.08
C ILE A 99 15.77 2.08 8.93
N VAL A 100 16.73 1.16 9.04
CA VAL A 100 16.50 -0.28 8.97
C VAL A 100 16.91 -0.88 10.31
N ALA A 101 16.00 -1.61 10.95
CA ALA A 101 16.30 -2.44 12.10
C ALA A 101 16.24 -3.90 11.69
N ASP A 102 17.33 -4.63 11.94
CA ASP A 102 17.38 -6.08 11.77
C ASP A 102 16.63 -6.76 12.93
N LEU A 103 15.68 -7.61 12.57
CA LEU A 103 14.84 -8.41 13.46
C LEU A 103 15.04 -9.91 13.22
N THR A 104 16.12 -10.29 12.54
CA THR A 104 16.47 -11.68 12.26
C THR A 104 16.59 -12.44 13.57
N ARG A 105 15.86 -13.55 13.63
CA ARG A 105 15.90 -14.49 14.75
C ARG A 105 16.98 -15.54 14.47
N PRO A 106 18.05 -15.63 15.29
CA PRO A 106 19.14 -16.56 15.01
C PRO A 106 18.72 -18.03 14.98
N ASP A 107 17.64 -18.39 15.68
CA ASP A 107 17.10 -19.75 15.72
C ASP A 107 16.31 -20.13 14.46
N LEU A 108 15.79 -19.15 13.71
CA LEU A 108 15.03 -19.37 12.48
C LEU A 108 15.87 -19.13 11.22
N ASP A 109 16.91 -18.30 11.32
CA ASP A 109 17.79 -17.90 10.21
C ASP A 109 17.04 -17.35 8.97
N ILE A 110 15.93 -16.64 9.24
CA ILE A 110 15.13 -15.97 8.20
C ILE A 110 15.34 -14.44 8.35
N PRO A 111 15.85 -13.76 7.31
CA PRO A 111 16.03 -12.31 7.33
C PRO A 111 14.70 -11.57 7.52
N VAL A 112 14.59 -10.78 8.58
CA VAL A 112 13.42 -9.93 8.84
C VAL A 112 13.90 -8.53 9.18
N VAL A 113 13.34 -7.52 8.52
CA VAL A 113 13.70 -6.13 8.78
C VAL A 113 12.49 -5.26 9.07
N ARG A 114 12.68 -4.25 9.92
CA ARG A 114 11.75 -3.13 10.06
C ARG A 114 12.33 -1.89 9.41
N VAL A 115 11.68 -1.42 8.34
CA VAL A 115 12.06 -0.18 7.66
C VAL A 115 11.19 0.99 8.14
N ARG A 116 11.82 2.13 8.41
CA ARG A 116 11.17 3.40 8.75
C ARG A 116 11.78 4.53 7.93
N VAL A 117 10.93 5.30 7.25
CA VAL A 117 11.33 6.50 6.51
C VAL A 117 10.62 7.70 7.16
N PRO A 118 11.31 8.49 8.00
CA PRO A 118 10.73 9.68 8.60
C PRO A 118 10.18 10.63 7.53
N GLY A 119 8.93 11.08 7.68
CA GLY A 119 8.27 11.97 6.72
C GLY A 119 7.30 11.28 5.75
N LEU A 120 7.34 9.94 5.60
CA LEU A 120 6.25 9.21 4.94
C LEU A 120 4.98 9.24 5.78
N ALA A 121 3.84 9.36 5.11
CA ALA A 121 2.52 9.37 5.74
C ALA A 121 2.12 7.97 6.21
N CYS A 122 1.54 7.88 7.40
CA CYS A 122 0.90 6.65 7.91
C CYS A 122 -0.60 6.85 8.19
N PHE A 123 -1.19 7.93 7.66
CA PHE A 123 -2.54 8.37 7.99
C PHE A 123 -3.62 7.32 7.65
N ALA A 124 -3.47 6.61 6.53
CA ALA A 124 -4.38 5.53 6.13
C ALA A 124 -4.45 4.38 7.17
N VAL A 125 -3.38 4.17 7.95
CA VAL A 125 -3.30 3.13 8.98
C VAL A 125 -3.63 3.70 10.37
N ASN A 126 -3.22 4.94 10.65
CA ASN A 126 -3.47 5.61 11.91
C ASN A 126 -3.75 7.10 11.66
N GLN A 127 -5.03 7.48 11.75
CA GLN A 127 -5.50 8.84 11.48
C GLN A 127 -5.02 9.87 12.52
N GLN A 128 -4.54 9.45 13.69
CA GLN A 128 -3.92 10.36 14.67
C GLN A 128 -2.51 10.78 14.23
N ARG A 129 -1.89 10.07 13.28
CA ARG A 129 -0.56 10.39 12.75
C ARG A 129 -0.65 11.31 11.54
N VAL A 130 -1.11 12.53 11.78
CA VAL A 130 -1.19 13.59 10.75
C VAL A 130 0.16 14.28 10.60
N GLY A 131 1.00 13.75 9.70
CA GLY A 131 2.26 14.39 9.33
C GLY A 131 2.06 15.61 8.42
N TRP A 132 3.11 16.40 8.23
CA TRP A 132 3.07 17.60 7.37
C TRP A 132 2.65 17.29 5.92
N ARG A 133 3.04 16.14 5.37
CA ARG A 133 2.62 15.71 4.03
C ARG A 133 1.12 15.43 3.95
N CYS A 134 0.54 14.83 4.99
CA CYS A 134 -0.90 14.64 5.07
C CYS A 134 -1.61 16.00 5.07
N ARG A 135 -1.13 16.95 5.88
CA ARG A 135 -1.67 18.32 5.91
C ARG A 135 -1.51 19.08 4.59
N ARG A 136 -0.54 18.73 3.75
CA ARG A 136 -0.30 19.40 2.46
C ARG A 136 -1.13 18.80 1.32
N LEU A 137 -1.36 17.48 1.37
CA LEU A 137 -1.93 16.72 0.24
C LEU A 137 -3.39 16.32 0.45
N LEU A 138 -3.88 16.30 1.69
CA LEU A 138 -5.22 15.80 2.04
C LEU A 138 -6.09 16.82 2.78
N LEU A 139 -5.51 17.91 3.27
CA LEU A 139 -6.18 19.00 4.00
C LEU A 139 -5.82 20.33 3.35
#